data_AF-A0A1J4K2E2-F1
#
_entry.id   AF-A0A1J4K2E2-F1
#
_cell.length_a   1.000
_cell.length_b   1.000
_cell.length_c   1.000
_cell.angle_alpha   90.00
_cell.angle_beta   90.00
_cell.angle_gamma   90.00
#
_symmetry.space_group_name_H-M   'P 1'
#
loop_
_entity.id
_entity.type
_entity.pdbx_description
1 polymer ?
#
loop_
_entity_poly.entity_id
_entity_poly.type
_entity_poly.pdbx_seq_one_letter_code
_entity_poly.pdbx_strand_id
1 'polypeptide(L)'
;MIFPTEPIKSPLNDTALLKSIITSIECEGDNLLNMNTVCDKHKAKRRGLYDFLSIGSVFGICSKATPDSFRWHGLEKYKDEMPKIQAQVEQQAKAKYSLMHIFDCSFNSSLQNIALSVVKLFFYLNEDSLDLRQVGKLFSQGKTKYKTMLRKLYTVASSLEIVGIISKTSTVAEIKLKFPLKKYSYQQNQQQSVINACSIMSLLNNDKDVQQIDYEARRKEYHGIFEEKKVDIESRLLAMSIKPKFMTNLDPLLKTPFHPMINPVL
;
A
#
# COMPACT_ATOMS: atom_id res chain seq x y z
N MET A 1 -21.60 -42.43 -4.18
CA MET A 1 -20.32 -41.84 -3.74
C MET A 1 -20.55 -40.35 -3.49
N ILE A 2 -20.65 -39.96 -2.23
CA ILE A 2 -20.85 -38.56 -1.83
C ILE A 2 -19.45 -38.04 -1.52
N PHE A 3 -18.96 -37.09 -2.32
CA PHE A 3 -17.70 -36.41 -2.02
C PHE A 3 -17.92 -35.50 -0.81
N PRO A 4 -17.07 -35.57 0.24
CA PRO A 4 -17.14 -34.62 1.33
C PRO A 4 -16.63 -33.27 0.80
N THR A 5 -17.52 -32.28 0.75
CA THR A 5 -17.15 -30.90 0.50
C THR A 5 -16.43 -30.38 1.72
N GLU A 6 -15.10 -30.33 1.67
CA GLU A 6 -14.33 -29.60 2.67
C GLU A 6 -14.78 -28.13 2.68
N PRO A 7 -15.02 -27.55 3.87
CA PRO A 7 -15.39 -26.16 3.98
C PRO A 7 -14.24 -25.30 3.45
N ILE A 8 -14.56 -24.41 2.51
CA ILE A 8 -13.68 -23.38 1.98
C ILE A 8 -13.17 -22.56 3.18
N LYS A 9 -11.94 -22.82 3.62
CA LYS A 9 -11.28 -22.10 4.72
C LYS A 9 -11.18 -20.63 4.32
N SER A 10 -12.04 -19.81 4.90
CA SER A 10 -12.07 -18.38 4.62
C SER A 10 -10.80 -17.71 5.18
N PRO A 11 -10.24 -16.71 4.48
CA PRO A 11 -9.03 -15.99 4.89
C PRO A 11 -9.20 -15.17 6.20
N LEU A 12 -10.42 -15.05 6.71
CA LEU A 12 -10.72 -14.39 7.98
C LEU A 12 -10.14 -15.12 9.19
N ASN A 13 -10.02 -16.44 9.14
CA ASN A 13 -9.55 -17.22 10.29
C ASN A 13 -8.04 -17.06 10.53
N ASP A 14 -7.28 -16.84 9.45
CA ASP A 14 -5.81 -16.74 9.53
C ASP A 14 -5.35 -15.45 10.22
N THR A 15 -6.06 -14.34 10.02
CA THR A 15 -5.72 -13.05 10.67
C THR A 15 -6.05 -13.07 12.16
N ALA A 16 -7.19 -13.67 12.54
CA ALA A 16 -7.56 -13.84 13.94
C ALA A 16 -6.62 -14.79 14.68
N LEU A 17 -6.23 -15.89 14.03
CA LEU A 17 -5.22 -16.83 14.55
C LEU A 17 -3.86 -16.14 14.69
N LEU A 18 -3.42 -15.37 13.69
CA LEU A 18 -2.17 -14.63 13.80
C LEU A 18 -2.23 -13.64 14.97
N LYS A 19 -3.33 -12.91 15.13
CA LYS A 19 -3.51 -11.98 16.26
C LYS A 19 -3.40 -12.71 17.61
N SER A 20 -4.01 -13.89 17.76
CA SER A 20 -3.92 -14.66 19.01
C SER A 20 -2.51 -15.18 19.30
N ILE A 21 -1.76 -15.59 18.27
CA ILE A 21 -0.34 -15.95 18.39
C ILE A 21 0.49 -14.75 18.84
N ILE A 22 0.27 -13.57 18.24
CA ILE A 22 1.03 -12.39 18.62
C ILE A 22 0.69 -11.95 20.05
N THR A 23 -0.57 -12.05 20.47
CA THR A 23 -0.95 -11.78 21.86
C THR A 23 -0.32 -12.77 22.85
N SER A 24 -0.22 -14.06 22.51
CA SER A 24 0.45 -15.02 23.40
C SER A 24 1.94 -14.72 23.53
N ILE A 25 2.61 -14.38 22.41
CA ILE A 25 4.02 -13.99 22.40
C ILE A 25 4.25 -12.71 23.22
N GLU A 26 3.38 -11.71 23.09
CA GLU A 26 3.49 -10.46 23.85
C GLU A 26 3.39 -10.70 25.36
N CYS A 27 2.55 -11.65 25.79
CA CYS A 27 2.43 -12.02 27.21
C CYS A 27 3.64 -12.78 27.75
N GLU A 28 4.40 -13.49 26.90
CA GLU A 28 5.59 -14.24 27.31
C GLU A 28 6.82 -13.32 27.54
N GLY A 29 6.85 -12.13 26.93
CA GLY A 29 7.89 -11.11 27.12
C GLY A 29 9.06 -11.19 26.12
N ASP A 30 10.13 -10.40 26.36
CA ASP A 30 11.33 -10.38 25.50
C ASP A 30 12.10 -11.69 25.62
N ASN A 31 11.90 -12.56 24.62
CA ASN A 31 12.49 -13.87 24.56
C ASN A 31 13.00 -14.18 23.14
N LEU A 32 14.00 -15.05 23.09
CA LEU A 32 14.41 -15.71 21.86
C LEU A 32 13.45 -16.87 21.58
N LEU A 33 12.65 -16.74 20.53
CA LEU A 33 11.61 -17.70 20.17
C LEU A 33 12.01 -18.49 18.93
N ASN A 34 11.75 -19.80 18.98
CA ASN A 34 11.85 -20.65 17.80
C ASN A 34 10.50 -20.70 17.08
N MET A 35 10.54 -20.43 15.79
CA MET A 35 9.33 -20.30 14.99
C MET A 35 8.60 -21.64 14.80
N ASN A 36 9.30 -22.78 14.77
CA ASN A 36 8.66 -24.10 14.70
C ASN A 36 7.84 -24.35 15.96
N THR A 37 8.44 -24.11 17.13
CA THR A 37 7.78 -24.28 18.43
C THR A 37 6.52 -23.42 18.54
N VAL A 38 6.57 -22.16 18.09
CA VAL A 38 5.39 -21.28 18.06
C VAL A 38 4.32 -21.81 17.10
N CYS A 39 4.71 -22.24 15.90
CA CYS A 39 3.77 -22.76 14.90
C CYS A 39 3.10 -24.06 15.37
N ASP A 40 3.86 -24.96 16.00
CA ASP A 40 3.35 -26.24 16.52
C ASP A 40 2.39 -26.02 17.69
N LYS A 41 2.74 -25.12 18.62
CA LYS A 41 1.89 -24.73 19.76
C LYS A 41 0.53 -24.21 19.32
N HIS A 42 0.49 -23.39 18.26
CA HIS A 42 -0.73 -22.75 17.78
C HIS A 42 -1.36 -23.42 16.55
N LYS A 43 -0.81 -24.55 16.09
CA LYS A 43 -1.22 -25.27 14.86
C LYS A 43 -1.32 -24.34 13.65
N ALA A 44 -0.39 -23.39 13.53
CA ALA A 44 -0.41 -22.33 12.55
C ALA A 44 0.57 -22.58 11.40
N LYS A 45 0.26 -22.04 10.22
CA LYS A 45 1.16 -22.15 9.06
C LYS A 45 2.34 -21.18 9.22
N ARG A 46 3.56 -21.71 9.08
CA ARG A 46 4.83 -20.93 9.12
C ARG A 46 4.81 -19.67 8.24
N ARG A 47 4.20 -19.74 7.04
CA ARG A 47 4.23 -18.64 6.06
C ARG A 47 3.62 -17.34 6.58
N GLY A 48 2.45 -17.40 7.23
CA GLY A 48 1.76 -16.20 7.72
C GLY A 48 2.54 -15.50 8.83
N LEU A 49 3.13 -16.28 9.74
CA LEU A 49 3.98 -15.75 10.80
C LEU A 49 5.27 -15.13 10.25
N TYR A 50 5.93 -15.76 9.27
CA TYR A 50 7.10 -15.16 8.61
C TYR A 50 6.78 -13.83 7.92
N ASP A 51 5.65 -13.76 7.20
CA ASP A 51 5.24 -12.53 6.54
C ASP A 51 5.06 -11.41 7.58
N PHE A 52 4.39 -11.71 8.71
CA PHE A 52 4.25 -10.78 9.83
C PHE A 52 5.58 -10.36 10.45
N LEU A 53 6.45 -11.32 10.80
CA LEU A 53 7.75 -11.04 11.42
C LEU A 53 8.65 -10.23 10.48
N SER A 54 8.59 -10.49 9.17
CA SER A 54 9.35 -9.71 8.20
C SER A 54 8.92 -8.24 8.24
N ILE A 55 7.62 -7.96 8.31
CA ILE A 55 7.06 -6.61 8.41
C ILE A 55 7.40 -5.99 9.76
N GLY A 56 7.19 -6.72 10.85
CA GLY A 56 7.46 -6.27 12.22
C GLY A 56 8.92 -5.88 12.46
N SER A 57 9.86 -6.55 11.79
CA SER A 57 11.28 -6.22 11.91
C SER A 57 11.67 -4.83 11.43
N VAL A 58 10.91 -4.27 10.49
CA VAL A 58 11.13 -2.90 10.00
C VAL A 58 10.77 -1.87 11.06
N PHE A 59 9.81 -2.21 11.94
CA PHE A 59 9.31 -1.33 12.99
C PHE A 59 9.92 -1.65 14.37
N GLY A 60 11.00 -2.43 14.41
CA GLY A 60 11.70 -2.76 15.65
C GLY A 60 10.94 -3.71 16.59
N ILE A 61 9.82 -4.30 16.16
CA ILE A 61 8.98 -5.19 16.97
C ILE A 61 9.68 -6.53 17.25
N CYS A 62 10.43 -7.01 16.26
CA CYS A 62 11.20 -8.24 16.39
C CYS A 62 12.50 -8.14 15.58
N SER A 63 13.52 -8.89 15.96
CA SER A 63 14.74 -9.03 15.15
C SER A 63 14.98 -10.49 14.80
N LYS A 64 15.49 -10.73 13.58
CA LYS A 64 15.90 -12.06 13.16
C LYS A 64 17.19 -12.43 13.88
N ALA A 65 17.20 -13.55 14.59
CA ALA A 65 18.39 -14.07 15.26
C ALA A 65 19.03 -15.19 14.42
N THR A 66 18.23 -16.16 13.98
CA THR A 66 18.66 -17.25 13.09
C THR A 66 17.60 -17.48 11.99
N PRO A 67 17.77 -18.39 11.02
CA PRO A 67 16.74 -18.70 10.03
C PRO A 67 15.41 -19.16 10.63
N ASP A 68 15.45 -19.84 11.78
CA ASP A 68 14.28 -20.41 12.46
C ASP A 68 13.99 -19.77 13.83
N SER A 69 14.77 -18.78 14.26
CA SER A 69 14.53 -18.06 15.52
C SER A 69 14.54 -16.55 15.36
N PHE A 70 13.73 -15.89 16.18
CA PHE A 70 13.59 -14.44 16.24
C PHE A 70 13.56 -14.00 17.69
N ARG A 71 14.04 -12.79 17.95
CA ARG A 71 13.90 -12.12 19.23
C ARG A 71 12.70 -11.19 19.17
N TRP A 72 11.84 -11.26 20.16
CA TRP A 72 10.66 -10.41 20.29
C TRP A 72 10.98 -9.21 21.19
N HIS A 73 10.75 -7.99 20.72
CA HIS A 73 11.02 -6.77 21.49
C HIS A 73 9.76 -6.10 22.05
N GLY A 74 8.58 -6.53 21.61
CA GLY A 74 7.29 -5.96 22.01
C GLY A 74 6.60 -5.17 20.89
N LEU A 75 5.26 -5.18 20.88
CA LEU A 75 4.48 -4.42 19.90
C LEU A 75 4.71 -2.92 20.02
N GLU A 76 4.83 -2.40 21.23
CA GLU A 76 4.95 -0.96 21.49
C GLU A 76 6.22 -0.32 20.92
N LYS A 77 7.23 -1.12 20.54
CA LYS A 77 8.50 -0.64 19.98
C LYS A 77 8.36 0.16 18.69
N TYR A 78 7.29 -0.02 17.92
CA TYR A 78 7.09 0.80 16.73
C TYR A 78 7.02 2.30 17.07
N LYS A 79 6.58 2.67 18.28
CA LYS A 79 6.47 4.07 18.70
C LYS A 79 7.82 4.79 18.74
N ASP A 80 8.90 4.05 19.02
CA ASP A 80 10.26 4.58 19.04
C ASP A 80 10.83 4.76 17.61
N GLU A 81 10.36 3.94 16.67
CA GLU A 81 10.80 3.95 15.27
C GLU A 81 10.03 4.97 14.41
N MET A 82 8.75 5.22 14.71
CA MET A 82 7.90 6.14 13.93
C MET A 82 8.51 7.55 13.77
N PRO A 83 9.03 8.21 14.81
CA PRO A 83 9.66 9.54 14.67
C PRO A 83 10.88 9.52 13.74
N LYS A 84 11.66 8.43 13.74
CA LYS A 84 12.83 8.29 12.87
C LYS A 84 12.40 8.17 11.40
N ILE A 85 11.37 7.37 11.14
CA ILE A 85 10.79 7.23 9.79
C ILE A 85 10.25 8.59 9.31
N GLN A 86 9.52 9.31 10.17
CA GLN A 86 9.01 10.63 9.83
C GLN A 86 10.14 11.61 9.50
N ALA A 87 11.20 11.67 10.31
CA ALA A 87 12.35 12.54 10.06
C ALA A 87 13.06 12.22 8.74
N GLN A 88 13.21 10.95 8.39
CA GLN A 88 13.76 10.51 7.11
C GLN A 88 12.91 10.98 5.93
N VAL A 89 11.58 10.85 6.02
CA VAL A 89 10.66 11.29 4.96
C VAL A 89 10.76 12.79 4.75
N GLU A 90 10.81 13.59 5.83
CA GLU A 90 10.95 15.04 5.71
C GLU A 90 12.28 15.44 5.08
N GLN A 91 13.37 14.75 5.41
CA GLN A 91 14.67 14.99 4.77
C GLN A 91 14.63 14.70 3.27
N GLN A 92 14.02 13.57 2.88
CA GLN A 92 13.87 13.19 1.47
C GLN A 92 12.97 14.17 0.71
N ALA A 93 11.91 14.64 1.33
CA ALA A 93 11.00 15.59 0.71
C ALA A 93 11.64 16.97 0.53
N LYS A 94 12.46 17.44 1.49
CA LYS A 94 13.24 18.69 1.36
C LYS A 94 14.26 18.65 0.23
N ALA A 95 14.79 17.46 -0.09
CA ALA A 95 15.68 17.28 -1.23
C ALA A 95 14.97 17.37 -2.60
N LYS A 96 13.65 17.61 -2.63
CA LYS A 96 12.83 17.77 -3.84
C LYS A 96 12.92 16.58 -4.80
N TYR A 97 13.12 15.37 -4.27
CA TYR A 97 12.96 14.17 -5.07
C TYR A 97 11.50 14.00 -5.49
N SER A 98 11.28 13.55 -6.72
CA SER A 98 9.93 13.27 -7.22
C SER A 98 9.28 12.14 -6.41
N LEU A 99 7.95 12.18 -6.26
CA LEU A 99 7.20 11.15 -5.55
C LEU A 99 7.52 9.75 -6.11
N MET A 100 7.65 9.65 -7.44
CA MET A 100 7.99 8.40 -8.13
C MET A 100 9.36 7.86 -7.74
N HIS A 101 10.33 8.73 -7.46
CA HIS A 101 11.66 8.32 -7.05
C HIS A 101 11.68 7.84 -5.60
N ILE A 102 10.95 8.53 -4.71
CA ILE A 102 10.88 8.18 -3.29
C ILE A 102 10.17 6.84 -3.07
N PHE A 103 9.12 6.55 -3.87
CA PHE A 103 8.24 5.40 -3.65
C PHE A 103 8.35 4.28 -4.71
N ASP A 104 9.48 4.16 -5.41
CA ASP A 104 9.69 3.06 -6.37
C ASP A 104 9.92 1.71 -5.65
N CYS A 105 8.86 0.93 -5.49
CA CYS A 105 8.90 -0.43 -4.95
C CYS A 105 9.05 -1.50 -6.05
N SER A 106 9.29 -1.13 -7.31
CA SER A 106 9.34 -2.09 -8.42
C SER A 106 10.56 -3.00 -8.35
N PHE A 107 11.72 -2.44 -7.99
CA PHE A 107 12.97 -3.19 -7.89
C PHE A 107 13.01 -4.10 -6.65
N ASN A 108 12.45 -3.63 -5.52
CA ASN A 108 12.40 -4.39 -4.27
C ASN A 108 10.96 -4.45 -3.74
N SER A 109 10.23 -5.46 -4.23
CA SER A 109 8.84 -5.72 -3.79
C SER A 109 8.75 -6.63 -2.55
N SER A 110 9.78 -6.63 -1.70
CA SER A 110 9.71 -7.32 -0.40
C SER A 110 8.60 -6.73 0.48
N LEU A 111 7.98 -7.56 1.32
CA LEU A 111 6.92 -7.11 2.22
C LEU A 111 7.42 -6.03 3.19
N GLN A 112 8.69 -6.12 3.60
CA GLN A 112 9.39 -5.16 4.44
C GLN A 112 9.40 -3.77 3.79
N ASN A 113 9.88 -3.70 2.54
CA ASN A 113 9.99 -2.43 1.82
C ASN A 113 8.60 -1.85 1.53
N ILE A 114 7.64 -2.68 1.15
CA ILE A 114 6.26 -2.23 0.91
C ILE A 114 5.65 -1.66 2.20
N ALA A 115 5.82 -2.34 3.35
CA ALA A 115 5.32 -1.85 4.62
C ALA A 115 5.94 -0.51 5.03
N LEU A 116 7.27 -0.38 4.88
CA LEU A 116 7.97 0.87 5.13
C LEU A 116 7.44 1.99 4.23
N SER A 117 7.31 1.72 2.93
CA SER A 117 6.82 2.68 1.94
C SER A 117 5.39 3.11 2.19
N VAL A 118 4.50 2.21 2.64
CA VAL A 118 3.12 2.59 3.03
C VAL A 118 3.15 3.58 4.20
N VAL A 119 3.91 3.30 5.25
CA VAL A 119 4.02 4.20 6.41
C VAL A 119 4.68 5.52 6.03
N LYS A 120 5.74 5.49 5.22
CA LYS A 120 6.38 6.70 4.68
C LYS A 120 5.41 7.54 3.86
N LEU A 121 4.52 6.92 3.10
CA LEU A 121 3.54 7.64 2.28
C LEU A 121 2.53 8.41 3.13
N PHE A 122 2.07 7.83 4.24
CA PHE A 122 1.23 8.56 5.20
C PHE A 122 1.94 9.83 5.72
N PHE A 123 3.21 9.73 6.10
CA PHE A 123 3.99 10.89 6.55
C PHE A 123 4.27 11.90 5.42
N TYR A 124 4.55 11.42 4.21
CA TYR A 124 4.88 12.26 3.07
C TYR A 124 3.70 13.14 2.65
N LEU A 125 2.49 12.57 2.63
CA LEU A 125 1.25 13.27 2.27
C LEU A 125 0.63 14.01 3.47
N ASN A 126 1.01 13.63 4.69
CA ASN A 126 0.41 14.10 5.95
C ASN A 126 -1.11 13.90 5.96
N GLU A 127 -1.57 12.75 5.50
CA GLU A 127 -2.98 12.34 5.48
C GLU A 127 -3.22 11.17 6.43
N ASP A 128 -4.38 11.14 7.08
CA ASP A 128 -4.72 10.04 7.98
C ASP A 128 -5.15 8.78 7.23
N SER A 129 -5.64 8.90 6.00
CA SER A 129 -6.33 7.85 5.25
C SER A 129 -5.74 7.66 3.87
N LEU A 130 -5.56 6.40 3.45
CA LEU A 130 -5.07 6.06 2.12
C LEU A 130 -5.88 4.92 1.50
N ASP A 131 -6.11 5.01 0.18
CA ASP A 131 -6.70 3.93 -0.63
C ASP A 131 -5.61 3.00 -1.17
N LEU A 132 -5.62 1.73 -0.75
CA LEU A 132 -4.66 0.71 -1.18
C LEU A 132 -4.66 0.48 -2.70
N ARG A 133 -5.74 0.78 -3.42
CA ARG A 133 -5.80 0.68 -4.88
C ARG A 133 -4.92 1.74 -5.53
N GLN A 134 -4.96 2.96 -5.01
CA GLN A 134 -4.14 4.08 -5.49
C GLN A 134 -2.67 3.84 -5.14
N VAL A 135 -2.39 3.44 -3.90
CA VAL A 135 -1.04 3.05 -3.46
C VAL A 135 -0.49 1.91 -4.31
N GLY A 136 -1.30 0.88 -4.61
CA GLY A 136 -0.89 -0.24 -5.45
C GLY A 136 -0.54 0.16 -6.87
N LYS A 137 -1.26 1.13 -7.45
CA LYS A 137 -0.91 1.71 -8.75
C LYS A 137 0.41 2.46 -8.67
N LEU A 138 0.57 3.33 -7.67
CA LEU A 138 1.80 4.10 -7.44
C LEU A 138 3.02 3.18 -7.30
N PHE A 139 2.95 2.17 -6.43
CA PHE A 139 4.08 1.27 -6.15
C PHE A 139 4.40 0.33 -7.31
N SER A 140 3.43 0.04 -8.17
CA SER A 140 3.65 -0.85 -9.31
C SER A 140 4.43 -0.19 -10.45
N GLN A 141 4.27 1.13 -10.62
CA GLN A 141 4.84 1.96 -11.70
C GLN A 141 4.79 1.31 -13.10
N GLY A 142 3.82 0.44 -13.35
CA GLY A 142 3.71 -0.34 -14.60
C GLY A 142 4.76 -1.46 -14.78
N LYS A 143 5.78 -1.56 -13.93
CA LYS A 143 6.84 -2.58 -14.00
C LYS A 143 6.41 -3.91 -13.36
N THR A 144 5.69 -3.84 -12.24
CA THR A 144 5.17 -5.04 -11.56
C THR A 144 3.68 -5.22 -11.83
N LYS A 145 3.21 -6.47 -11.82
CA LYS A 145 1.78 -6.77 -12.01
C LYS A 145 0.98 -6.14 -10.86
N TYR A 146 0.12 -5.16 -11.18
CA TYR A 146 -0.74 -4.45 -10.22
C TYR A 146 -1.47 -5.38 -9.24
N LYS A 147 -2.09 -6.46 -9.74
CA LYS A 147 -2.83 -7.43 -8.91
C LYS A 147 -1.93 -8.09 -7.84
N THR A 148 -0.67 -8.38 -8.17
CA THR A 148 0.29 -8.97 -7.24
C THR A 148 0.71 -7.97 -6.17
N MET A 149 0.96 -6.71 -6.55
CA MET A 149 1.28 -5.63 -5.60
C MET A 149 0.11 -5.39 -4.65
N LEU A 150 -1.11 -5.34 -5.17
CA LEU A 150 -2.31 -5.14 -4.37
C LEU A 150 -2.51 -6.28 -3.35
N ARG A 151 -2.26 -7.54 -3.75
CA ARG A 151 -2.29 -8.67 -2.81
C ARG A 151 -1.28 -8.51 -1.68
N LYS A 152 -0.04 -8.10 -2.00
CA LYS A 152 1.00 -7.84 -1.00
C LYS A 152 0.60 -6.69 -0.06
N LEU A 153 0.01 -5.63 -0.59
CA LEU A 153 -0.49 -4.50 0.20
C LEU A 153 -1.57 -4.93 1.20
N TYR A 154 -2.49 -5.83 0.82
CA TYR A 154 -3.47 -6.36 1.77
C TYR A 154 -2.81 -7.20 2.89
N THR A 155 -1.80 -7.99 2.56
CA THR A 155 -1.01 -8.73 3.57
C THR A 155 -0.31 -7.77 4.54
N VAL A 156 0.30 -6.71 4.00
CA VAL A 156 0.94 -5.65 4.79
C VAL A 156 -0.08 -4.93 5.67
N ALA A 157 -1.22 -4.52 5.12
CA ALA A 157 -2.26 -3.83 5.86
C ALA A 157 -2.81 -4.68 7.01
N SER A 158 -3.06 -5.98 6.77
CA SER A 158 -3.50 -6.90 7.83
C SER A 158 -2.45 -7.01 8.96
N SER A 159 -1.17 -7.08 8.61
CA SER A 159 -0.09 -7.16 9.59
C SER A 159 0.04 -5.86 10.40
N LEU A 160 0.00 -4.70 9.74
CA LEU A 160 0.04 -3.39 10.40
C LEU A 160 -1.18 -3.13 11.29
N GLU A 161 -2.34 -3.70 10.95
CA GLU A 161 -3.54 -3.65 11.77
C GLU A 161 -3.38 -4.47 13.07
N ILE A 162 -2.76 -5.65 12.99
CA ILE A 162 -2.45 -6.48 14.17
C ILE A 162 -1.51 -5.73 15.11
N VAL A 163 -0.49 -5.05 14.56
CA VAL A 163 0.43 -4.20 15.35
C VAL A 163 -0.29 -3.00 15.96
N GLY A 164 -1.38 -2.53 15.33
CA GLY A 164 -2.11 -1.35 15.76
C GLY A 164 -1.61 -0.03 15.19
N ILE A 165 -0.71 -0.07 14.19
CA ILE A 165 -0.24 1.12 13.46
C ILE A 165 -1.37 1.69 12.62
N ILE A 166 -2.16 0.82 11.97
CA ILE A 166 -3.30 1.21 11.13
C ILE A 166 -4.61 0.60 11.64
N SER A 167 -5.72 1.16 11.18
CA SER A 167 -7.07 0.60 11.31
C SER A 167 -7.77 0.56 9.95
N LYS A 168 -8.63 -0.42 9.76
CA LYS A 168 -9.55 -0.45 8.62
C LYS A 168 -10.66 0.57 8.81
N THR A 169 -11.02 1.25 7.72
CA THR A 169 -12.19 2.14 7.66
C THR A 169 -13.42 1.35 7.18
N SER A 170 -14.61 1.95 7.23
CA SER A 170 -15.83 1.39 6.63
C SER A 170 -15.73 1.26 5.10
N THR A 171 -14.92 2.10 4.46
CA THR A 171 -14.70 2.07 3.01
C THR A 171 -13.78 0.92 2.62
N VAL A 172 -14.13 0.21 1.55
CA VAL A 172 -13.35 -0.90 1.05
C VAL A 172 -11.99 -0.44 0.53
N ALA A 173 -10.93 -1.11 0.97
CA ALA A 173 -9.53 -0.82 0.61
C ALA A 173 -8.97 0.50 1.15
N GLU A 174 -9.71 1.19 2.01
CA GLU A 174 -9.23 2.35 2.73
C GLU A 174 -8.63 1.94 4.08
N ILE A 175 -7.44 2.46 4.37
CA ILE A 175 -6.75 2.27 5.64
C ILE A 175 -6.49 3.61 6.30
N LYS A 176 -6.61 3.66 7.63
CA LYS A 176 -6.38 4.85 8.44
C LYS A 176 -5.21 4.65 9.40
N LEU A 177 -4.27 5.59 9.44
CA LEU A 177 -3.16 5.59 10.39
C LEU A 177 -3.68 5.97 11.78
N LYS A 178 -3.30 5.19 12.81
CA LYS A 178 -3.63 5.48 14.22
C LYS A 178 -2.59 6.34 14.91
N PHE A 179 -1.36 6.36 14.39
CA PHE A 179 -0.29 7.18 14.92
C PHE A 179 -0.65 8.67 14.73
N PRO A 180 -0.52 9.51 15.77
CA PRO A 180 -0.83 10.93 15.66
C PRO A 180 0.14 11.58 14.69
N LEU A 181 -0.37 11.94 13.51
CA LEU A 181 0.36 12.82 12.61
C LEU A 181 0.50 14.19 13.28
N LYS A 182 1.65 14.82 13.10
CA LYS A 182 1.80 16.26 13.35
C LYS A 182 0.99 16.98 12.29
N LYS A 183 -0.33 17.02 12.49
CA LYS A 183 -1.21 17.79 11.64
C LYS A 183 -0.85 19.25 11.85
N TYR A 184 -0.32 19.87 10.80
CA TYR A 184 -0.25 21.32 10.74
C TYR A 184 -1.70 21.78 10.54
N SER A 185 -2.39 22.00 11.66
CA SER A 185 -3.79 22.36 11.65
C SER A 185 -3.93 23.78 11.10
N TYR A 186 -4.50 23.91 9.90
CA TYR A 186 -5.13 25.16 9.46
C TYR A 186 -6.31 25.54 10.38
N GLN A 187 -6.91 24.55 11.05
CA GLN A 187 -8.21 24.67 11.72
C GLN A 187 -8.18 25.18 13.17
N GLN A 188 -7.03 25.41 13.81
CA GLN A 188 -7.01 26.17 15.07
C GLN A 188 -6.99 27.69 14.87
N ASN A 189 -6.89 28.19 13.63
CA ASN A 189 -7.05 29.61 13.32
C ASN A 189 -8.46 30.00 12.83
N GLN A 190 -9.40 29.05 12.74
CA GLN A 190 -10.81 29.39 12.43
C GLN A 190 -11.70 29.53 13.67
N GLN A 191 -11.20 29.23 14.87
CA GLN A 191 -11.84 29.61 16.13
C GLN A 191 -11.03 30.73 16.79
N GLN A 192 -11.40 31.97 16.44
CA GLN A 192 -11.30 33.17 17.28
C GLN A 192 -9.92 33.49 17.88
N SER A 193 -9.03 34.00 17.04
CA SER A 193 -8.41 35.28 17.40
C SER A 193 -8.63 36.22 16.23
N VAL A 194 -9.05 37.45 16.52
CA VAL A 194 -9.06 38.54 15.57
C VAL A 194 -7.60 38.70 15.13
N ILE A 195 -7.22 38.05 14.03
CA ILE A 195 -5.90 38.23 13.43
C ILE A 195 -5.90 39.67 12.97
N ASN A 196 -5.32 40.56 13.78
CA ASN A 196 -5.03 41.92 13.38
C ASN A 196 -4.20 41.82 12.10
N ALA A 197 -4.79 42.16 10.95
CA ALA A 197 -4.10 42.15 9.66
C ALA A 197 -2.87 43.09 9.63
N CYS A 198 -2.71 43.93 10.65
CA CYS A 198 -1.56 44.80 10.90
C CYS A 198 -0.58 44.27 11.96
N SER A 199 -0.78 43.07 12.51
CA SER A 199 0.21 42.46 13.39
C SER A 199 1.43 42.04 12.56
N ILE A 200 2.62 42.48 12.97
CA ILE A 200 3.89 42.12 12.32
C ILE A 200 4.03 40.61 12.20
N MET A 201 3.54 39.85 13.19
CA MET A 201 3.59 38.37 13.17
C MET A 201 2.73 37.73 12.08
N SER A 202 1.71 38.43 11.57
CA SER A 202 0.86 37.98 10.46
C SER A 202 1.40 38.38 9.09
N LEU A 203 2.35 39.32 9.06
CA LEU A 203 3.07 39.74 7.85
C LEU A 203 4.39 38.97 7.65
N LEU A 204 4.82 38.21 8.66
CA LEU A 204 5.96 37.31 8.58
C LEU A 204 5.50 35.94 8.08
N ASN A 205 6.14 35.43 7.03
CA ASN A 205 5.95 34.05 6.57
C ASN A 205 6.32 33.10 7.71
N ASN A 206 5.33 32.52 8.37
CA ASN A 206 5.60 31.53 9.41
C ASN A 206 6.03 30.22 8.74
N ASP A 207 7.03 29.54 9.30
CA ASP A 207 7.51 28.24 8.80
C ASP A 207 6.40 27.19 8.63
N LYS A 208 5.29 27.34 9.37
CA LYS A 208 4.09 26.51 9.29
C LYS A 208 3.37 26.65 7.95
N ASP A 209 3.28 27.88 7.42
CA ASP A 209 2.60 28.15 6.15
C ASP A 209 3.39 27.57 4.98
N VAL A 210 4.73 27.66 5.04
CA VAL A 210 5.64 27.07 4.05
C VAL A 210 5.52 25.54 4.03
N GLN A 211 5.51 24.89 5.20
CA GLN A 211 5.36 23.43 5.27
C GLN A 211 4.00 22.96 4.78
N GLN A 212 2.93 23.72 5.02
CA GLN A 212 1.61 23.38 4.50
C GLN A 212 1.55 23.46 2.97
N ILE A 213 2.13 24.50 2.38
CA ILE A 213 2.23 24.64 0.91
C ILE A 213 2.97 23.43 0.33
N ASP A 214 4.03 22.96 0.99
CA ASP A 214 4.76 21.77 0.57
C ASP A 214 3.88 20.51 0.57
N TYR A 215 3.10 20.26 1.63
CA TYR A 215 2.19 19.10 1.66
C TYR A 215 1.06 19.20 0.64
N GLU A 216 0.50 20.39 0.41
CA GLU A 216 -0.51 20.60 -0.63
C GLU A 216 0.05 20.32 -2.03
N ALA A 217 1.28 20.76 -2.32
CA ALA A 217 1.95 20.45 -3.58
C ALA A 217 2.17 18.94 -3.75
N ARG A 218 2.62 18.25 -2.69
CA ARG A 218 2.80 16.78 -2.69
C ARG A 218 1.49 16.03 -2.92
N ARG A 219 0.39 16.47 -2.30
CA ARG A 219 -0.94 15.87 -2.49
C ARG A 219 -1.45 16.09 -3.91
N LYS A 220 -1.24 17.27 -4.49
CA LYS A 220 -1.56 17.54 -5.90
C LYS A 220 -0.75 16.64 -6.84
N GLU A 221 0.55 16.46 -6.60
CA GLU A 221 1.39 15.52 -7.36
C GLU A 221 0.85 14.09 -7.25
N TYR A 222 0.51 13.63 -6.04
CA TYR A 222 -0.05 12.31 -5.79
C TYR A 222 -1.37 12.08 -6.56
N HIS A 223 -2.32 13.02 -6.46
CA HIS A 223 -3.61 12.88 -7.14
C HIS A 223 -3.51 12.99 -8.66
N GLY A 224 -2.64 13.86 -9.17
CA GLY A 224 -2.44 14.08 -10.61
C GLY A 224 -2.07 12.80 -11.36
N ILE A 225 -1.30 11.90 -10.73
CA ILE A 225 -0.89 10.60 -11.29
C ILE A 225 -2.09 9.72 -11.67
N PHE A 226 -3.22 9.88 -10.98
CA PHE A 226 -4.41 9.06 -11.20
C PHE A 226 -5.40 9.68 -12.20
N GLU A 227 -5.38 10.99 -12.36
CA GLU A 227 -6.30 11.71 -13.26
C GLU A 227 -5.88 11.61 -14.73
N GLU A 228 -4.58 11.72 -15.03
CA GLU A 228 -4.06 11.71 -16.41
C GLU A 228 -4.42 10.43 -17.19
N LYS A 229 -4.51 9.28 -16.50
CA LYS A 229 -4.85 8.00 -17.14
C LYS A 229 -6.34 7.83 -17.44
N LYS A 230 -7.21 8.60 -16.79
CA LYS A 230 -8.65 8.55 -17.09
C LYS A 230 -8.93 9.23 -18.44
N VAL A 231 -8.24 10.33 -18.70
CA VAL A 231 -8.35 11.10 -19.94
C VAL A 231 -7.82 10.33 -21.16
N ASP A 232 -6.70 9.60 -21.04
CA ASP A 232 -6.18 8.78 -22.15
C ASP A 232 -7.14 7.63 -22.53
N ILE A 233 -7.78 6.99 -21.54
CA ILE A 233 -8.75 5.92 -21.78
C ILE A 233 -10.03 6.48 -22.43
N GLU A 234 -10.57 7.59 -21.91
CA GLU A 234 -11.76 8.23 -22.48
C GLU A 234 -11.50 8.75 -23.91
N SER A 235 -10.32 9.33 -24.16
CA SER A 235 -9.91 9.78 -25.49
C SER A 235 -9.76 8.61 -26.47
N ARG A 236 -9.22 7.47 -26.03
CA ARG A 236 -9.13 6.25 -26.83
C ARG A 236 -10.49 5.60 -27.08
N LEU A 237 -11.39 5.59 -26.10
CA LEU A 237 -12.75 5.08 -26.27
C LEU A 237 -13.56 5.96 -27.24
N LEU A 238 -13.42 7.29 -27.16
CA LEU A 238 -13.98 8.23 -28.13
C LEU A 238 -13.41 7.98 -29.54
N ALA A 239 -12.09 7.81 -29.67
CA ALA A 239 -11.45 7.50 -30.95
C ALA A 239 -11.90 6.12 -31.52
N MET A 240 -12.17 5.13 -30.67
CA MET A 240 -12.69 3.83 -31.09
C MET A 240 -14.19 3.86 -31.43
N SER A 241 -14.95 4.80 -30.86
CA SER A 241 -16.37 5.01 -31.18
C SER A 241 -16.59 5.75 -32.50
N ILE A 242 -15.55 6.39 -33.06
CA ILE A 242 -15.56 7.04 -34.39
C ILE A 242 -14.86 6.12 -35.42
N LYS A 243 -15.24 4.83 -35.45
CA LYS A 243 -15.09 4.07 -36.70
C LYS A 243 -16.39 4.24 -37.48
N PRO A 244 -16.42 5.07 -38.55
CA PRO A 244 -17.58 5.09 -39.43
C PRO A 244 -17.80 3.66 -39.93
N LYS A 245 -19.03 3.16 -39.79
CA LYS A 245 -19.53 2.02 -40.55
C LYS A 245 -19.43 2.42 -42.02
N PHE A 246 -18.27 2.22 -42.63
CA PHE A 246 -18.16 2.25 -44.07
C PHE A 246 -19.01 1.09 -44.57
N MET A 247 -20.12 1.48 -45.20
CA MET A 247 -21.02 0.61 -45.92
C MET A 247 -20.22 -0.19 -46.94
N THR A 248 -19.98 -1.47 -46.69
CA THR A 248 -19.60 -2.41 -47.73
C THR A 248 -20.86 -2.83 -48.47
N ASN A 249 -21.30 -1.98 -49.39
CA ASN A 249 -22.09 -2.40 -50.54
C ASN A 249 -21.12 -2.38 -51.73
N LEU A 250 -20.63 -3.56 -52.13
CA LEU A 250 -20.15 -3.83 -53.49
C LEU A 250 -20.01 -5.35 -53.68
N ASP A 251 -21.02 -5.86 -54.38
CA ASP A 251 -21.10 -6.99 -55.31
C ASP A 251 -20.69 -8.42 -54.91
N PRO A 252 -21.64 -9.38 -55.06
CA PRO A 252 -21.35 -10.80 -55.16
C PRO A 252 -21.19 -11.17 -56.63
N LEU A 253 -20.02 -11.60 -57.10
CA LEU A 253 -19.85 -12.43 -58.30
C LEU A 253 -18.37 -12.76 -58.51
N LEU A 254 -17.94 -13.96 -58.12
CA LEU A 254 -17.25 -14.93 -58.98
C LEU A 254 -16.77 -16.11 -58.14
N LYS A 255 -17.54 -17.19 -58.25
CA LYS A 255 -17.14 -18.55 -57.93
C LYS A 255 -15.98 -18.95 -58.86
N THR A 256 -14.89 -19.46 -58.30
CA THR A 256 -14.12 -20.53 -58.96
C THR A 256 -13.69 -21.56 -57.91
N PRO A 257 -13.85 -22.87 -58.18
CA PRO A 257 -13.44 -23.92 -57.27
C PRO A 257 -11.98 -24.30 -57.54
N PHE A 258 -11.13 -24.32 -56.51
CA PHE A 258 -9.82 -24.95 -56.59
C PHE A 258 -9.75 -26.14 -55.63
N HIS A 259 -9.38 -27.27 -56.23
CA HIS A 259 -9.25 -28.61 -55.68
C HIS A 259 -8.26 -28.72 -54.50
N PRO A 260 -8.46 -29.70 -53.61
CA PRO A 260 -7.45 -30.09 -52.62
C PRO A 260 -6.40 -31.00 -53.26
N MET A 261 -5.13 -30.60 -53.20
CA MET A 261 -4.00 -31.52 -53.38
C MET A 261 -3.48 -31.96 -52.02
N ILE A 262 -3.69 -33.26 -51.83
CA ILE A 262 -3.05 -34.18 -50.91
C ILE A 262 -1.53 -33.94 -50.90
N ASN A 263 -0.90 -33.96 -49.73
CA ASN A 263 0.49 -34.41 -49.62
C ASN A 263 0.67 -35.34 -48.42
N PRO A 264 1.35 -36.47 -48.60
CA PRO A 264 1.48 -37.52 -47.59
C PRO A 264 2.70 -37.35 -46.69
N VAL A 265 2.54 -37.93 -45.50
CA VAL A 265 3.51 -38.66 -44.67
C VAL A 265 4.93 -38.80 -45.24
N LEU A 266 5.91 -38.33 -44.46
CA LEU A 266 7.06 -39.09 -43.96
C LEU A 266 7.67 -38.38 -42.74
#